data_AF-A0A7C6PYM2-F1
#
_entry.id   AF-A0A7C6PYM2-F1
#
_cell.length_a   1.000
_cell.length_b   1.000
_cell.length_c   1.000
_cell.angle_alpha   90.00
_cell.angle_beta   90.00
_cell.angle_gamma   90.00
#
_symmetry.space_group_name_H-M   'P 1'
#
loop_
_entity.id
_entity.type
_entity.pdbx_description
1 polymer ?
#
loop_
_entity_poly.entity_id
_entity_poly.type
_entity_poly.pdbx_seq_one_letter_code
_entity_poly.pdbx_strand_id
1 'polypeptide(L)' 'MENIEMSSLKDLLEKIKQKISNDDILRCINNGEILTVSEGCEDWEIEYGRDIVDIYKKLSKLVEKIR' A
#
# COMPACT_ATOMS: atom_id res chain seq x y z
N MET A 1 28.62 -1.77 -1.42
CA MET A 1 27.67 -2.83 -1.84
C MET A 1 26.27 -2.56 -1.28
N GLU A 2 26.13 -1.92 -0.11
CA GLU A 2 24.85 -1.57 0.54
C GLU A 2 23.92 -0.62 -0.25
N ASN A 3 24.47 0.31 -1.05
CA ASN A 3 23.63 1.27 -1.80
C ASN A 3 22.76 0.65 -2.90
N ILE A 4 23.14 -0.53 -3.42
CA ILE A 4 22.40 -1.22 -4.49
C ILE A 4 21.12 -1.88 -3.94
N GLU A 5 21.18 -2.38 -2.70
CA GLU A 5 20.03 -3.01 -2.04
C GLU A 5 18.99 -1.98 -1.63
N MET A 6 19.44 -0.81 -1.17
CA MET A 6 18.57 0.30 -0.79
C MET A 6 17.83 0.91 -1.99
N SER A 7 18.47 1.02 -3.17
CA SER A 7 17.79 1.48 -4.39
C SER A 7 16.74 0.47 -4.86
N SER A 8 17.09 -0.83 -4.85
CA SER A 8 16.16 -1.91 -5.18
C SER A 8 14.92 -1.92 -4.27
N LEU A 9 15.12 -1.68 -2.97
CA LEU A 9 14.02 -1.62 -2.00
C LEU A 9 13.07 -0.43 -2.25
N LYS A 10 13.63 0.74 -2.62
CA LYS A 10 12.82 1.91 -2.99
C LYS A 10 12.02 1.67 -4.28
N ASP A 11 12.64 1.02 -5.27
CA ASP A 11 11.96 0.69 -6.52
C ASP A 11 10.81 -0.30 -6.29
N LEU A 12 11.00 -1.27 -5.39
CA LEU A 12 9.93 -2.19 -4.98
C LEU A 12 8.79 -1.47 -4.27
N LEU A 13 9.11 -0.53 -3.36
CA LEU A 13 8.09 0.29 -2.69
C LEU A 13 7.30 1.15 -3.67
N GLU A 14 7.95 1.75 -4.66
CA GLU A 14 7.26 2.54 -5.68
C GLU A 14 6.33 1.66 -6.54
N LYS A 15 6.75 0.43 -6.87
CA LYS A 15 5.87 -0.55 -7.55
C LYS A 15 4.65 -0.92 -6.72
N ILE A 16 4.80 -1.12 -5.41
CA ILE A 16 3.66 -1.40 -4.51
C ILE A 16 2.72 -0.20 -4.47
N LYS A 17 3.26 1.02 -4.33
CA LYS A 17 2.49 2.26 -4.35
C LYS A 17 1.71 2.43 -5.65
N GLN A 18 2.31 2.13 -6.80
CA GLN A 18 1.63 2.15 -8.10
C GLN A 18 0.49 1.14 -8.14
N LYS A 19 0.70 -0.10 -7.64
CA LYS A 19 -0.37 -1.10 -7.55
C LYS A 19 -1.52 -0.63 -6.66
N ILE A 20 -1.24 -0.06 -5.50
CA ILE A 20 -2.26 0.52 -4.61
C ILE A 20 -3.02 1.66 -5.30
N SER A 21 -2.33 2.50 -6.09
CA SER A 21 -2.95 3.65 -6.76
C SER A 21 -3.81 3.27 -7.96
N ASN A 22 -3.50 2.14 -8.61
CA ASN A 22 -4.21 1.64 -9.78
C ASN A 22 -5.42 0.77 -9.43
N ASP A 23 -5.50 0.29 -8.19
CA ASP A 23 -6.63 -0.46 -7.68
C ASP A 23 -7.61 0.50 -6.99
N ASP A 24 -8.89 0.45 -7.37
CA ASP A 24 -9.88 1.41 -6.87
C ASP A 24 -10.11 1.27 -5.36
N ILE A 25 -10.24 0.04 -4.85
CA ILE A 25 -10.48 -0.23 -3.42
C ILE A 25 -9.26 0.21 -2.61
N LEU A 26 -8.06 -0.25 -3.00
CA LEU A 26 -6.84 0.09 -2.28
C LEU A 26 -6.52 1.59 -2.35
N ARG A 27 -6.80 2.25 -3.48
CA ARG A 27 -6.63 3.69 -3.63
C ARG A 27 -7.55 4.44 -2.67
N CYS A 28 -8.84 4.09 -2.62
CA CYS A 28 -9.79 4.72 -1.70
C CYS A 28 -9.37 4.52 -0.24
N ILE A 29 -8.98 3.29 0.14
CA ILE A 29 -8.47 2.98 1.49
C ILE A 29 -7.22 3.81 1.79
N ASN A 30 -6.28 3.90 0.84
CA ASN A 30 -5.04 4.65 1.03
C ASN A 30 -5.28 6.14 1.24
N ASN A 31 -6.26 6.71 0.53
CA ASN A 31 -6.71 8.09 0.66
C ASN A 31 -7.52 8.36 1.96
N GLY A 32 -7.88 7.32 2.71
CA GLY A 32 -8.70 7.44 3.92
C GLY A 32 -10.18 7.68 3.62
N GLU A 33 -10.63 7.32 2.42
CA GLU A 33 -12.02 7.41 2.02
C GLU A 33 -12.84 6.35 2.78
N ILE A 34 -14.06 6.72 3.20
CA ILE A 34 -14.97 5.79 3.85
C ILE A 34 -15.61 4.92 2.78
N LEU A 35 -15.09 3.71 2.62
CA LEU A 35 -15.75 2.69 1.82
C LEU A 35 -16.94 2.15 2.62
N THR A 36 -18.14 2.57 2.24
CA THR A 36 -19.37 1.84 2.59
C THR A 36 -19.44 0.62 1.69
N VAL A 37 -19.77 -0.54 2.26
CA VAL A 37 -20.03 -1.77 1.52
C VAL A 37 -21.16 -1.50 0.53
N SER A 38 -20.80 -1.20 -0.71
CA SER A 38 -21.75 -1.04 -1.81
C SER A 38 -22.04 -2.42 -2.39
N GLU A 39 -23.23 -2.61 -2.97
CA GLU A 39 -23.55 -3.83 -3.71
C GLU A 39 -22.42 -4.16 -4.70
N GLY A 40 -21.81 -5.34 -4.54
CA GLY A 40 -20.70 -5.81 -5.38
C GLY A 40 -19.29 -5.71 -4.79
N CYS A 41 -19.12 -5.15 -3.58
CA CYS A 41 -17.85 -5.19 -2.84
C CYS A 41 -18.04 -6.10 -1.61
N GLU A 42 -17.23 -7.14 -1.47
CA GLU A 42 -17.35 -8.09 -0.36
C GLU A 42 -16.63 -7.52 0.89
N ASP A 43 -17.22 -7.68 2.08
CA ASP A 43 -16.66 -7.14 3.34
C ASP A 43 -15.18 -7.50 3.57
N TRP A 44 -14.79 -8.71 3.15
CA TRP A 44 -13.42 -9.17 3.26
C TRP A 44 -12.48 -8.44 2.30
N GLU A 45 -12.92 -7.98 1.13
CA GLU A 45 -12.06 -7.23 0.19
C GLU A 45 -11.62 -5.90 0.82
N ILE A 46 -12.53 -5.23 1.53
CA ILE A 46 -12.23 -3.99 2.26
C ILE A 46 -11.30 -4.27 3.45
N GLU A 47 -11.55 -5.35 4.20
CA GLU A 47 -10.71 -5.75 5.34
C GLU A 47 -9.28 -6.07 4.89
N TYR A 48 -9.13 -6.96 3.91
CA TYR A 48 -7.82 -7.29 3.33
C TYR A 48 -7.15 -6.08 2.67
N GLY A 49 -7.92 -5.21 2.03
CA GLY A 49 -7.39 -3.98 1.45
C GLY A 49 -6.79 -3.05 2.50
N ARG A 50 -7.40 -2.95 3.69
CA ARG A 50 -6.86 -2.18 4.83
C ARG A 50 -5.54 -2.76 5.29
N ASP A 51 -5.45 -4.07 5.44
CA ASP A 51 -4.22 -4.74 5.85
C ASP A 51 -3.06 -4.49 4.87
N ILE A 52 -3.34 -4.60 3.56
CA ILE A 52 -2.35 -4.33 2.50
C ILE A 52 -1.81 -2.89 2.60
N VAL A 53 -2.69 -1.91 2.70
CA VAL A 53 -2.31 -0.49 2.80
C VAL A 53 -1.54 -0.21 4.09
N ASP A 54 -1.93 -0.82 5.21
CA ASP A 54 -1.24 -0.67 6.50
C ASP A 54 0.17 -1.24 6.46
N ILE A 55 0.35 -2.43 5.87
CA ILE A 55 1.67 -3.03 5.66
C ILE A 55 2.53 -2.11 4.80
N TYR A 56 2.00 -1.60 3.69
CA TYR A 56 2.72 -0.67 2.81
C TYR A 56 3.17 0.60 3.55
N LYS A 57 2.28 1.20 4.36
CA LYS A 57 2.59 2.40 5.17
C LYS A 57 3.68 2.11 6.20
N LYS A 58 3.64 0.95 6.86
CA LYS A 58 4.67 0.50 7.81
C LYS A 58 6.02 0.30 7.13
N LEU A 59 6.06 -0.40 5.99
CA LEU A 59 7.28 -0.63 5.22
C LEU A 59 7.90 0.69 4.73
N SER A 60 7.09 1.59 4.19
CA SER A 60 7.55 2.91 3.74
C SER A 60 8.26 3.68 4.87
N LYS A 61 7.64 3.72 6.06
CA LYS A 61 8.25 4.35 7.25
C LYS A 61 9.55 3.68 7.71
N LEU A 62 9.65 2.35 7.59
CA LEU A 62 10.88 1.64 7.94
C LEU A 62 12.01 1.99 6.98
N VAL A 63 11.74 2.02 5.68
CA VAL A 63 12.73 2.37 4.66
C VAL A 63 13.18 3.83 4.80
N GLU A 64 12.27 4.75 5.15
CA GLU A 64 12.63 6.13 5.46
C GLU A 64 13.59 6.27 6.66
N LYS A 65 13.50 5.36 7.64
CA LYS A 65 14.36 5.37 8.84
C LYS A 65 15.75 4.77 8.61
N ILE A 66 15.92 3.94 7.58
CA ILE A 66 17.21 3.33 7.22
C ILE A 66 18.10 4.33 6.44
N ARG A 67 17.59 5.54 6.23
CA ARG A 67 18.19 6.58 5.38
C ARG A 67 19.31 7.36 6.04
#